data_AF-A0A258I4L6-F1
#
_entry.id   AF-A0A258I4L6-F1
#
_cell.length_a   1.000
_cell.length_b   1.000
_cell.length_c   1.000
_cell.angle_alpha   90.00
_cell.angle_beta   90.00
_cell.angle_gamma   90.00
#
_symmetry.space_group_name_H-M   'P 1'
#
loop_
_entity.id
_entity.type
_entity.pdbx_description
1 polymer ?
#
loop_
_entity_poly.entity_id
_entity_poly.type
_entity_poly.pdbx_seq_one_letter_code
_entity_poly.pdbx_strand_id
1 'polypeptide(L)'
;MRDEDKPYVCIRHGWIVQITPRNGAGWRGLIAWMALLALLTGGYVALAATEPGPDVMLALAGAFLVLVAGWAWAMIRWMKARSEFVDMNDLEAFKRSQRKSRRR
;
A
#
# COMPACT_ATOMS: atom_id res chain seq x y z
N MET A 1 18.18 -8.56 2.22
CA MET A 1 18.33 -7.19 1.68
C MET A 1 18.81 -6.30 2.81
N ARG A 2 19.79 -5.44 2.56
CA ARG A 2 20.12 -4.38 3.52
C ARG A 2 18.94 -3.43 3.60
N ASP A 3 18.80 -2.73 4.72
CA ASP A 3 17.69 -1.78 4.91
C ASP A 3 17.67 -0.70 3.82
N GLU A 4 18.84 -0.26 3.37
CA GLU A 4 19.04 0.70 2.28
C GLU A 4 18.47 0.23 0.93
N ASP A 5 18.42 -1.07 0.69
CA ASP A 5 17.94 -1.65 -0.57
C ASP A 5 16.41 -1.81 -0.59
N LYS A 6 15.75 -1.63 0.57
CA LYS A 6 14.32 -1.92 0.70
C LYS A 6 13.50 -1.01 -0.25
N PRO A 7 12.60 -1.60 -1.05
CA PRO A 7 11.88 -0.87 -2.09
C PRO A 7 10.86 0.14 -1.55
N TYR A 8 10.43 -0.01 -0.30
CA TYR A 8 9.41 0.84 0.32
C TYR A 8 9.92 1.45 1.63
N VAL A 9 9.37 2.61 1.98
CA VAL A 9 9.49 3.21 3.31
C VAL A 9 8.10 3.23 3.92
N CYS A 10 8.01 2.75 5.15
CA CYS A 10 6.83 2.76 5.98
C CYS A 10 7.02 3.80 7.08
N ILE A 11 6.43 4.97 6.87
CA ILE A 11 6.45 6.08 7.83
C ILE A 11 5.31 5.86 8.81
N ARG A 12 5.65 5.74 10.09
CA ARG A 12 4.67 5.65 11.17
C ARG A 12 4.52 7.01 11.85
N HIS A 13 3.29 7.49 11.93
CA HIS A 13 2.92 8.69 12.68
C HIS A 13 1.77 8.35 13.63
N GLY A 14 2.13 7.87 14.83
CA GLY A 14 1.17 7.31 15.79
C GLY A 14 0.47 6.06 15.24
N TRP A 15 -0.83 6.19 14.97
CA TRP A 15 -1.68 5.13 14.39
C TRP A 15 -1.68 5.13 12.85
N ILE A 16 -1.24 6.22 12.22
CA ILE A 16 -1.22 6.34 10.77
C ILE A 16 0.05 5.66 10.24
N VAL A 17 -0.13 4.79 9.25
CA VAL A 17 0.95 4.10 8.56
C VAL A 17 0.89 4.48 7.08
N GLN A 18 1.90 5.20 6.61
CA GLN A 18 2.05 5.57 5.21
C GLN A 18 3.16 4.73 4.58
N ILE A 19 2.85 4.00 3.51
CA ILE A 19 3.82 3.22 2.76
C ILE A 19 4.07 3.91 1.42
N THR A 20 5.32 4.21 1.10
CA THR A 20 5.68 4.93 -0.12
C THR A 20 6.84 4.22 -0.82
N PRO A 21 6.81 4.04 -2.15
CA PRO A 21 7.94 3.51 -2.89
C PRO A 21 9.14 4.46 -2.82
N ARG A 22 10.33 3.92 -2.56
CA ARG A 22 11.58 4.70 -2.40
C ARG A 22 12.47 4.64 -3.65
N ASN A 23 12.42 3.55 -4.39
CA ASN A 23 13.32 3.28 -5.52
C ASN A 23 12.56 2.70 -6.72
N GLY A 24 13.28 2.48 -7.82
CA GLY A 24 12.70 1.92 -9.05
C GLY A 24 12.03 0.55 -8.86
N ALA A 25 12.57 -0.30 -7.97
CA ALA A 25 11.95 -1.58 -7.65
C ALA A 25 10.61 -1.41 -6.92
N GLY A 26 10.50 -0.46 -6.00
CA GLY A 26 9.26 -0.11 -5.31
C GLY A 26 8.18 0.39 -6.26
N TRP A 27 8.55 1.27 -7.20
CA TRP A 27 7.63 1.76 -8.23
C TRP A 27 7.19 0.65 -9.19
N ARG A 28 8.10 -0.21 -9.65
CA ARG A 28 7.74 -1.35 -10.51
C ARG A 28 6.80 -2.31 -9.79
N GLY A 29 7.05 -2.59 -8.52
CA GLY A 29 6.15 -3.40 -7.69
C GLY A 29 4.76 -2.76 -7.56
N LEU A 30 4.69 -1.45 -7.28
CA LEU A 30 3.42 -0.73 -7.20
C LEU A 30 2.66 -0.76 -8.53
N ILE A 31 3.34 -0.50 -9.65
CA ILE A 31 2.75 -0.55 -11.00
C ILE A 31 2.20 -1.96 -11.28
N ALA A 32 2.94 -3.01 -10.93
CA ALA A 32 2.48 -4.39 -11.10
C ALA A 32 1.21 -4.67 -10.28
N TRP A 33 1.14 -4.22 -9.03
CA TRP A 33 -0.06 -4.32 -8.20
C TRP A 33 -1.24 -3.57 -8.82
N MET A 34 -1.02 -2.34 -9.30
CA MET A 34 -2.05 -1.54 -9.96
C MET A 34 -2.53 -2.17 -11.28
N ALA A 35 -1.63 -2.79 -12.05
CA ALA A 35 -1.99 -3.51 -13.26
C ALA A 35 -2.89 -4.72 -12.96
N LEU A 36 -2.62 -5.46 -11.88
CA LEU A 36 -3.49 -6.54 -11.42
C LEU A 36 -4.88 -6.02 -11.01
N LEU A 37 -4.94 -4.89 -10.31
CA LEU A 37 -6.22 -4.25 -9.98
C LEU A 37 -6.97 -3.80 -11.23
N ALA A 38 -6.27 -3.25 -12.22
CA ALA A 38 -6.87 -2.81 -13.47
C ALA A 38 -7.48 -3.99 -14.25
N LEU A 39 -6.78 -5.14 -14.32
CA LEU A 39 -7.31 -6.36 -14.93
C LEU A 39 -8.57 -6.86 -14.21
N LEU A 40 -8.52 -6.90 -12.87
CA LEU A 40 -9.68 -7.27 -12.06
C LEU A 40 -10.88 -6.35 -12.34
N THR A 41 -10.63 -5.04 -12.32
CA THR A 41 -11.66 -4.02 -12.53
C THR A 41 -12.22 -4.09 -13.95
N GLY A 42 -11.36 -4.30 -14.94
CA GLY A 42 -11.77 -4.50 -16.33
C GLY A 42 -12.67 -5.73 -16.49
N GLY A 43 -12.34 -6.84 -15.82
CA GLY A 43 -13.19 -8.03 -15.79
C GLY A 43 -14.56 -7.78 -15.16
N TYR A 44 -14.60 -7.07 -14.02
CA TYR A 44 -15.86 -6.66 -13.39
C TYR A 44 -16.71 -5.78 -14.31
N VAL A 45 -16.11 -4.76 -14.93
CA VAL A 45 -16.80 -3.86 -15.86
C VAL A 45 -17.34 -4.62 -17.08
N ALA A 46 -16.55 -5.53 -17.65
CA ALA A 46 -16.98 -6.35 -18.78
C ALA A 46 -18.17 -7.25 -18.43
N LEU A 47 -18.18 -7.85 -17.23
CA LEU A 47 -19.29 -8.65 -16.73
C LEU A 47 -20.52 -7.80 -16.38
N ALA A 48 -20.33 -6.61 -15.81
CA ALA A 48 -21.43 -5.69 -15.53
C ALA A 48 -22.08 -5.16 -16.83
N ALA A 49 -21.29 -5.00 -17.89
CA ALA A 49 -21.77 -4.56 -19.20
C ALA A 49 -22.66 -5.59 -19.91
N THR A 50 -22.75 -6.84 -19.43
CA THR A 50 -23.72 -7.81 -19.95
C THR A 50 -25.13 -7.62 -19.40
N GLU A 51 -25.36 -6.53 -18.63
CA GLU A 51 -26.62 -6.20 -17.97
C GLU A 51 -27.25 -7.38 -17.23
N PRO A 52 -26.51 -8.02 -16.30
CA PRO A 52 -27.05 -9.14 -15.53
C PRO A 52 -28.26 -8.70 -14.71
N GLY A 53 -29.17 -9.65 -14.45
CA GLY A 53 -30.30 -9.43 -13.55
C GLY A 53 -29.84 -8.93 -12.16
N PRO A 54 -30.72 -8.24 -11.41
CA PRO A 54 -30.35 -7.51 -10.19
C PRO A 54 -29.69 -8.40 -9.13
N ASP A 55 -30.16 -9.64 -8.94
CA ASP A 55 -29.57 -10.58 -7.99
C ASP A 55 -28.15 -10.99 -8.38
N VAL A 56 -27.92 -11.20 -9.67
CA VAL A 56 -26.61 -11.56 -10.23
C VAL A 56 -25.66 -10.36 -10.14
N MET A 57 -26.16 -9.15 -10.41
CA MET A 57 -25.38 -7.92 -10.26
C MET A 57 -24.96 -7.68 -8.81
N LEU A 58 -25.85 -7.92 -7.85
CA LEU A 58 -25.54 -7.81 -6.42
C LEU A 58 -24.47 -8.82 -6.01
N ALA A 59 -24.61 -10.09 -6.44
CA ALA A 59 -23.62 -11.12 -6.18
C ALA A 59 -22.25 -10.79 -6.82
N LEU A 60 -22.26 -10.28 -8.06
CA LEU A 60 -21.06 -9.86 -8.78
C LEU A 60 -20.34 -8.70 -8.08
N ALA A 61 -21.09 -7.66 -7.68
CA ALA A 61 -20.56 -6.52 -6.94
C ALA A 61 -20.00 -6.96 -5.58
N GLY A 62 -20.72 -7.82 -4.85
CA GLY A 62 -20.25 -8.39 -3.58
C GLY A 62 -18.94 -9.16 -3.75
N ALA A 63 -18.87 -10.04 -4.74
CA ALA A 63 -17.66 -10.80 -5.06
C ALA A 63 -16.49 -9.87 -5.43
N PHE A 64 -16.73 -8.84 -6.23
CA PHE A 64 -15.71 -7.85 -6.60
C PHE A 64 -15.18 -7.09 -5.37
N LEU A 65 -16.05 -6.64 -4.46
CA LEU A 65 -15.64 -5.95 -3.23
C LEU A 65 -14.78 -6.83 -2.32
N VAL A 66 -15.16 -8.10 -2.14
CA VAL A 66 -14.35 -9.07 -1.37
C VAL A 66 -12.98 -9.26 -2.01
N LEU A 67 -12.93 -9.36 -3.33
CA LEU A 67 -11.68 -9.57 -4.06
C LEU A 67 -10.78 -8.32 -4.00
N VAL A 68 -11.34 -7.11 -4.16
CA VAL A 68 -10.61 -5.84 -3.97
C VAL A 68 -10.10 -5.71 -2.54
N ALA A 69 -10.89 -6.07 -1.53
CA ALA A 69 -10.45 -6.06 -0.14
C ALA A 69 -9.29 -7.04 0.09
N GLY A 70 -9.39 -8.25 -0.47
CA GLY A 70 -8.31 -9.24 -0.45
C GLY A 70 -7.05 -8.76 -1.15
N TRP A 71 -7.19 -8.12 -2.32
CA TRP A 71 -6.09 -7.49 -3.06
C TRP A 71 -5.43 -6.39 -2.23
N ALA A 72 -6.21 -5.49 -1.62
CA ALA A 72 -5.68 -4.38 -0.83
C ALA A 72 -4.92 -4.90 0.39
N TRP A 73 -5.48 -5.88 1.09
CA TRP A 73 -4.82 -6.52 2.23
C TRP A 73 -3.51 -7.22 1.82
N ALA A 74 -3.53 -7.98 0.71
CA ALA A 74 -2.34 -8.64 0.18
C ALA A 74 -1.25 -7.63 -0.23
N MET A 75 -1.64 -6.56 -0.93
CA MET A 75 -0.74 -5.47 -1.32
C MET A 75 -0.10 -4.82 -0.11
N ILE A 76 -0.89 -4.42 0.89
CA ILE A 76 -0.40 -3.81 2.13
C ILE A 76 0.54 -4.78 2.85
N ARG A 77 0.16 -6.05 3.02
CA ARG A 77 0.98 -7.08 3.67
C ARG A 77 2.30 -7.27 2.95
N TRP A 78 2.27 -7.31 1.63
CA TRP A 78 3.44 -7.52 0.77
C TRP A 78 4.40 -6.32 0.79
N MET A 79 3.87 -5.08 0.78
CA MET A 79 4.67 -3.85 0.86
C MET A 79 5.25 -3.65 2.25
N LYS A 80 4.48 -3.90 3.32
CA LYS A 80 4.98 -3.85 4.72
C LYS A 80 6.11 -4.84 4.96
N ALA A 81 6.07 -6.03 4.36
CA ALA A 81 7.14 -7.02 4.48
C ALA A 81 8.45 -6.57 3.79
N ARG A 82 8.38 -5.57 2.91
CA ARG A 82 9.49 -5.05 2.10
C ARG A 82 9.78 -3.58 2.40
N SER A 83 9.25 -3.05 3.50
CA SER A 83 9.44 -1.67 3.88
C SER A 83 10.50 -1.50 4.97
N GLU A 84 11.27 -0.44 4.86
CA GLU A 84 12.02 0.11 5.98
C GLU A 84 11.05 0.87 6.89
N PHE A 85 11.05 0.57 8.18
CA PHE A 85 10.17 1.26 9.14
C PHE A 85 10.89 2.48 9.68
N VAL A 86 10.31 3.65 9.47
CA VAL A 86 10.80 4.92 10.01
C VAL A 86 9.75 5.44 10.98
N ASP A 87 10.08 5.46 12.27
CA ASP A 87 9.23 6.10 13.28
C ASP A 87 9.55 7.59 13.34
N MET A 88 8.54 8.42 13.06
CA MET A 88 8.70 9.87 13.11
C MET A 88 8.91 10.39 14.53
N ASN A 89 8.42 9.67 15.55
CA ASN A 89 8.66 10.04 16.95
C ASN A 89 10.14 9.92 17.30
N ASP A 90 10.81 8.88 16.79
CA ASP A 90 12.25 8.71 16.96
C ASP A 90 13.03 9.80 16.21
N LEU A 91 12.56 10.17 15.02
CA LEU A 91 13.15 11.25 14.23
C LEU A 91 13.02 12.62 14.93
N GLU A 92 11.87 12.89 15.54
CA GLU A 92 11.65 14.11 16.34
C GLU A 92 12.46 14.12 17.63
N ALA A 93 12.53 12.99 18.33
CA ALA A 93 13.34 12.83 19.53
C ALA A 93 14.84 13.06 19.22
N PHE A 94 15.32 12.51 18.09
CA PHE A 94 16.67 12.74 17.59
C PHE A 94 16.92 14.22 17.23
N LYS A 95 15.98 14.88 16.54
CA LYS A 95 16.09 16.33 16.26
C LYS A 95 16.13 17.16 17.54
N ARG A 96 15.36 16.78 18.57
CA ARG A 96 15.36 17.45 19.89
C ARG A 96 16.70 17.26 20.61
N SER A 97 17.30 16.07 20.59
CA SER A 97 18.60 15.81 21.21
C SER A 97 19.74 16.56 20.50
N GLN A 98 19.73 16.61 19.17
CA GLN A 98 20.72 17.37 18.39
C GLN A 98 20.64 18.88 18.68
N ARG A 99 19.44 19.46 18.75
CA ARG A 99 19.26 20.88 19.14
C ARG A 99 19.78 21.18 20.54
N LYS A 100 19.67 20.23 21.47
CA LYS A 100 20.18 20.36 22.84
C LYS A 100 21.71 20.26 22.90
N SER A 101 22.30 19.37 22.10
CA SER A 101 23.76 19.22 21.97
C SER A 101 24.43 20.42 21.31
N ARG A 102 23.76 21.06 20.34
CA ARG A 102 24.30 22.22 19.61
C ARG A 102 24.24 23.54 20.40
N ARG A 103 23.52 23.55 21.53
CA ARG A 103 23.41 24.71 22.44
C ARG A 103 24.38 24.64 23.63
N ARG A 104 25.12 23.54 23.78
CA ARG A 104 26.27 23.41 24.69
C ARG A 104 27.55 23.60 23.90
#